data_AF-A0A7Y2KH99-F1
#
_entry.id   AF-A0A7Y2KH99-F1
#
_cell.length_a   1.000
_cell.length_b   1.000
_cell.length_c   1.000
_cell.angle_alpha   90.00
_cell.angle_beta   90.00
_cell.angle_gamma   90.00
#
_symmetry.space_group_name_H-M   'P 1'
#
loop_
_entity.id
_entity.type
_entity.pdbx_description
1 polymer ?
#
loop_
_entity_poly.entity_id
_entity_poly.type
_entity_poly.pdbx_seq_one_letter_code
_entity_poly.pdbx_strand_id
1 'polypeptide(L)'
;MELVSMLTKTLGVNESQAKGGAGLLFGMAKEKLGGDFGQVEAAVPGMGDLLSAAPAGGGLGSALGGLSQAVGGGAGQLGGLASLAGGFSKLGLDAGMVGKFLPVILSFVQSKGGDQVKNLLAGVLR
;
A
#
# COMPACT_ATOMS: atom_id res chain seq x y z
N MET A 1 11.31 3.75 12.14
CA MET A 1 10.72 4.39 10.94
C MET A 1 9.59 5.32 11.37
N GLU A 2 9.62 6.59 10.95
CA GLU A 2 8.66 7.62 11.35
C GLU A 2 7.23 7.30 10.90
N LEU A 3 7.05 6.88 9.64
CA LEU A 3 5.75 6.46 9.11
C LEU A 3 5.11 5.33 9.92
N VAL A 4 5.90 4.31 10.27
CA VAL A 4 5.43 3.18 11.10
C VAL A 4 4.96 3.69 12.46
N SER A 5 5.72 4.58 13.11
CA SER A 5 5.31 5.17 14.39
C SER A 5 4.03 6.00 14.27
N MET A 6 3.84 6.72 13.17
CA MET A 6 2.61 7.48 12.92
C MET A 6 1.40 6.56 12.75
N LEU A 7 1.54 5.48 11.98
CA LEU A 7 0.50 4.48 11.76
C LEU A 7 0.11 3.76 13.06
N THR A 8 1.09 3.31 13.85
CA THR A 8 0.81 2.61 15.12
C THR A 8 0.12 3.54 16.12
N LYS A 9 0.58 4.78 16.27
CA LYS A 9 -0.03 5.77 17.17
C LYS A 9 -1.42 6.20 16.75
N THR A 10 -1.64 6.39 15.45
CA THR A 10 -2.90 6.95 14.93
C THR A 10 -3.99 5.90 14.80
N LEU A 11 -3.62 4.67 14.43
CA LEU A 11 -4.57 3.62 14.09
C LEU A 11 -4.66 2.50 15.13
N GLY A 12 -3.82 2.54 16.17
CA GLY A 12 -3.80 1.52 17.22
C GLY A 12 -3.34 0.14 16.74
N VAL A 13 -2.65 0.09 15.60
CA VAL A 13 -2.09 -1.15 15.03
C VAL A 13 -0.69 -1.41 15.60
N ASN A 14 -0.24 -2.67 15.55
CA ASN A 14 1.14 -3.00 15.92
C ASN A 14 2.13 -2.69 14.78
N GLU A 15 3.43 -2.76 15.06
CA GLU A 15 4.47 -2.42 14.07
C GLU A 15 4.43 -3.33 12.82
N SER A 16 4.13 -4.62 12.99
CA SER A 16 4.06 -5.58 11.88
C SER A 16 2.91 -5.22 10.93
N GLN A 17 1.74 -4.92 11.49
CA GLN A 17 0.56 -4.47 10.78
C GLN A 17 0.79 -3.12 10.08
N ALA A 18 1.44 -2.17 10.76
CA ALA A 18 1.80 -0.88 10.17
C ALA A 18 2.75 -1.03 8.98
N LYS A 19 3.82 -1.84 9.13
CA LYS A 19 4.79 -2.09 8.06
C LYS A 19 4.15 -2.82 6.89
N GLY A 20 3.44 -3.92 7.15
CA GLY A 20 2.77 -4.70 6.12
C GLY A 20 1.68 -3.92 5.40
N GLY A 21 0.82 -3.20 6.12
CA GLY A 21 -0.27 -2.41 5.53
C GLY A 21 0.25 -1.25 4.67
N ALA A 22 1.30 -0.56 5.12
CA ALA A 22 1.98 0.44 4.30
C ALA A 22 2.64 -0.20 3.07
N GLY A 23 3.31 -1.34 3.25
CA GLY A 23 3.92 -2.10 2.17
C GLY A 23 2.93 -2.54 1.08
N LEU A 24 1.71 -2.94 1.46
CA LEU A 24 0.64 -3.27 0.51
C LEU A 24 0.26 -2.07 -0.36
N LEU A 25 0.06 -0.91 0.26
CA LEU A 25 -0.31 0.32 -0.45
C LEU A 25 0.82 0.82 -1.35
N PHE A 26 2.05 0.81 -0.86
CA PHE A 26 3.21 1.18 -1.67
C PHE A 26 3.52 0.16 -2.77
N GLY A 27 3.26 -1.13 -2.54
CA GLY A 27 3.40 -2.18 -3.54
C GLY A 27 2.49 -1.93 -4.72
N MET A 28 1.20 -1.66 -4.46
CA MET A 28 0.27 -1.27 -5.51
C MET A 28 0.70 0.02 -6.21
N ALA A 29 1.11 1.04 -5.45
CA ALA A 29 1.57 2.30 -6.04
C ALA A 29 2.78 2.08 -6.94
N LYS A 30 3.72 1.20 -6.56
CA LYS A 30 4.88 0.82 -7.35
C LYS A 30 4.48 0.14 -8.66
N GLU A 31 3.53 -0.79 -8.62
CA GLU A 31 2.99 -1.45 -9.81
C GLU A 31 2.33 -0.47 -10.77
N LYS A 32 1.61 0.53 -10.25
CA LYS A 32 0.87 1.51 -11.06
C LYS A 32 1.73 2.67 -11.58
N LEU A 33 2.68 3.15 -10.78
CA LEU A 33 3.53 4.29 -11.12
C LEU A 33 4.76 3.90 -11.93
N GLY A 34 5.23 2.65 -11.82
CA GLY A 34 6.42 2.20 -12.53
C GLY A 34 7.62 3.10 -12.23
N GLY A 35 8.17 3.75 -13.26
CA GLY A 35 9.33 4.65 -13.14
C GLY A 35 9.10 5.86 -12.22
N ASP A 36 7.86 6.35 -12.11
CA ASP A 36 7.54 7.51 -11.27
C ASP A 36 7.54 7.16 -9.77
N PHE A 37 7.50 5.87 -9.42
CA PHE A 37 7.54 5.42 -8.02
C PHE A 37 8.82 5.87 -7.29
N GLY A 38 9.92 6.10 -8.01
CA GLY A 38 11.18 6.58 -7.43
C GLY A 38 11.01 7.89 -6.64
N GLN A 39 10.05 8.76 -7.01
CA GLN A 39 9.75 9.98 -6.25
C GLN A 39 9.09 9.67 -4.90
N VAL A 40 8.23 8.65 -4.86
CA VAL A 40 7.58 8.19 -3.62
C VAL A 40 8.60 7.47 -2.74
N GLU A 41 9.43 6.61 -3.33
CA GLU A 41 10.51 5.90 -2.64
C GLU A 41 11.50 6.86 -1.97
N ALA A 42 11.91 7.92 -2.68
CA ALA A 42 12.79 8.95 -2.12
C ALA A 42 12.18 9.69 -0.92
N ALA A 43 10.86 9.85 -0.87
CA ALA A 43 10.16 10.52 0.22
C ALA A 43 9.92 9.62 1.46
N VAL A 44 10.12 8.30 1.35
CA VAL A 44 9.80 7.35 2.42
C VAL A 44 11.04 6.55 2.82
N PRO A 45 11.77 7.00 3.87
CA PRO A 45 12.89 6.26 4.41
C PRO A 45 12.46 4.85 4.87
N GLY A 46 13.18 3.83 4.39
CA GLY A 46 12.88 2.42 4.70
C GLY A 46 11.81 1.79 3.80
N MET A 47 11.54 2.36 2.61
CA MET A 47 10.60 1.80 1.63
C MET A 47 10.81 0.30 1.37
N GLY A 48 12.06 -0.16 1.22
CA GLY A 48 12.39 -1.57 1.01
C GLY A 48 11.90 -2.49 2.14
N ASP A 49 12.01 -2.05 3.40
CA ASP A 49 11.52 -2.79 4.57
C ASP A 49 9.99 -2.87 4.59
N LEU A 50 9.31 -1.79 4.19
CA LEU A 50 7.86 -1.75 4.09
C LEU A 50 7.37 -2.71 3.01
N LEU A 51 7.95 -2.63 1.81
CA LEU A 51 7.61 -3.51 0.69
C LEU A 51 7.86 -4.99 1.01
N SER A 52 8.95 -5.28 1.73
CA SER A 52 9.29 -6.64 2.15
C SER A 52 8.41 -7.18 3.28
N ALA A 53 7.86 -6.30 4.11
CA ALA A 53 6.93 -6.66 5.19
C ALA A 53 5.48 -6.86 4.69
N ALA A 54 5.17 -6.45 3.46
CA ALA A 54 3.88 -6.72 2.85
C ALA A 54 3.69 -8.25 2.69
N PRO A 55 2.54 -8.82 3.08
CA PRO A 55 2.29 -10.24 2.90
C PRO A 55 2.31 -10.59 1.41
N ALA A 56 2.95 -11.70 1.06
CA ALA A 56 2.94 -12.24 -0.28
C ALA A 56 1.49 -12.40 -0.77
N GLY A 57 1.13 -11.60 -1.77
CA GLY A 57 -0.21 -11.51 -2.35
C GLY A 57 -0.87 -10.13 -2.32
N GLY A 58 -0.15 -9.11 -1.84
CA GLY A 58 -0.53 -7.71 -2.05
C GLY A 58 -0.15 -7.13 -3.41
N GLY A 59 0.83 -7.74 -4.06
CA GLY A 59 1.18 -7.54 -5.47
C GLY A 59 0.99 -8.84 -6.23
N LEU A 60 0.92 -8.74 -7.55
CA LEU A 60 0.47 -9.76 -8.51
C LEU A 60 1.05 -11.18 -8.32
N GLY A 61 2.17 -11.35 -7.62
CA GLY A 61 2.83 -12.65 -7.37
C GLY A 61 1.98 -13.74 -6.71
N SER A 62 0.95 -13.42 -5.91
CA SER A 62 -0.02 -14.43 -5.45
C SER A 62 -1.38 -14.34 -6.12
N ALA A 63 -1.68 -13.22 -6.78
CA ALA A 63 -2.84 -13.14 -7.66
C ALA A 63 -2.63 -14.07 -8.86
N LEU A 64 -1.43 -14.22 -9.43
CA LEU A 64 -1.17 -15.18 -10.53
C LEU A 64 -1.39 -16.65 -10.14
N GLY A 65 -1.28 -17.01 -8.87
CA GLY A 65 -1.61 -18.36 -8.38
C GLY A 65 -3.12 -18.63 -8.26
N GLY A 66 -3.94 -17.58 -8.13
CA GLY A 66 -5.40 -17.67 -8.03
C GLY A 66 -6.20 -17.07 -9.21
N LEU A 67 -5.56 -16.30 -10.09
CA LEU A 67 -6.15 -15.64 -11.25
C LEU A 67 -6.20 -16.53 -12.49
N SER A 68 -5.60 -17.72 -12.49
CA SER A 68 -5.80 -18.66 -13.59
C SER A 68 -7.28 -19.04 -13.78
N GLN A 69 -8.14 -18.77 -12.79
CA GLN A 69 -9.59 -19.02 -12.87
C GLN A 69 -10.47 -17.79 -13.12
N ALA A 70 -9.92 -16.56 -13.15
CA ALA A 70 -10.73 -15.33 -13.20
C ALA A 70 -10.33 -14.32 -14.31
N VAL A 71 -9.51 -14.73 -15.28
CA VAL A 71 -9.21 -13.91 -16.48
C VAL A 71 -10.41 -13.97 -17.43
N GLY A 72 -11.43 -13.18 -17.13
CA GLY A 72 -12.69 -13.15 -17.89
C GLY A 72 -13.46 -11.84 -17.81
N GLY A 73 -12.79 -10.71 -17.55
CA GLY A 73 -13.35 -9.38 -17.82
C GLY A 73 -13.40 -8.42 -16.61
N GLY A 74 -12.82 -7.22 -16.79
CA GLY A 74 -13.21 -6.02 -16.03
C GLY A 74 -12.50 -5.70 -14.70
N ALA A 75 -11.44 -6.41 -14.32
CA ALA A 75 -10.92 -6.38 -12.94
C ALA A 75 -9.83 -5.32 -12.61
N GLY A 76 -9.56 -4.33 -13.47
CA GLY A 76 -8.38 -3.45 -13.30
C GLY A 76 -8.38 -2.59 -12.02
N GLN A 77 -9.52 -1.99 -11.66
CA GLN A 77 -9.63 -1.09 -10.51
C GLN A 77 -10.29 -1.75 -9.29
N LEU A 78 -11.34 -2.56 -9.53
CA LEU A 78 -12.00 -3.37 -8.50
C LEU A 78 -11.08 -4.46 -7.94
N GLY A 79 -10.20 -5.03 -8.78
CA GLY A 79 -9.20 -6.00 -8.36
C GLY A 79 -8.19 -5.40 -7.40
N GLY A 80 -7.74 -4.16 -7.62
CA GLY A 80 -6.77 -3.51 -6.74
C GLY A 80 -7.26 -3.35 -5.30
N LEU A 81 -8.44 -2.75 -5.11
CA LEU A 81 -9.00 -2.55 -3.77
C LEU A 81 -9.33 -3.88 -3.07
N ALA A 82 -9.85 -4.87 -3.81
CA ALA A 82 -10.10 -6.20 -3.27
C ALA A 82 -8.80 -6.92 -2.87
N SER A 83 -7.73 -6.77 -3.66
CA SER A 83 -6.40 -7.30 -3.33
C SER A 83 -5.81 -6.65 -2.08
N LEU A 84 -5.99 -5.33 -1.90
CA LEU A 84 -5.57 -4.65 -0.67
C LEU A 84 -6.36 -5.16 0.54
N ALA A 85 -7.69 -5.26 0.43
CA ALA A 85 -8.52 -5.79 1.51
C ALA A 85 -8.08 -7.19 1.93
N GLY A 86 -7.84 -8.09 0.97
CA GLY A 86 -7.30 -9.43 1.25
C GLY A 86 -5.92 -9.41 1.89
N GLY A 87 -5.03 -8.52 1.44
CA GLY A 87 -3.71 -8.33 2.05
C GLY A 87 -3.79 -7.83 3.50
N PHE A 88 -4.69 -6.88 3.78
CA PHE A 88 -4.93 -6.38 5.12
C PHE A 88 -5.53 -7.47 6.03
N SER A 89 -6.45 -8.29 5.52
CA SER A 89 -6.98 -9.44 6.27
C SER A 89 -5.90 -10.46 6.62
N LYS A 90 -4.91 -10.71 5.75
CA LYS A 90 -3.74 -11.55 6.07
C LYS A 90 -2.89 -10.98 7.21
N LEU A 91 -2.92 -9.67 7.43
CA LEU A 91 -2.28 -8.99 8.57
C LEU A 91 -3.16 -8.97 9.83
N GLY A 92 -4.33 -9.63 9.79
CA GLY A 92 -5.32 -9.56 10.85
C GLY A 92 -5.97 -8.18 10.98
N LEU A 93 -5.96 -7.39 9.91
CA LEU A 93 -6.60 -6.07 9.85
C LEU A 93 -7.94 -6.15 9.12
N ASP A 94 -8.89 -5.35 9.59
CA ASP A 94 -10.18 -5.15 8.91
C ASP A 94 -9.99 -4.45 7.56
N ALA A 95 -10.83 -4.76 6.56
CA ALA A 95 -10.77 -4.16 5.24
C ALA A 95 -10.93 -2.62 5.27
N GLY A 96 -11.69 -2.09 6.23
CA GLY A 96 -11.84 -0.66 6.47
C GLY A 96 -10.54 0.04 6.93
N MET A 97 -9.52 -0.72 7.37
CA MET A 97 -8.21 -0.14 7.68
C MET A 97 -7.50 0.40 6.45
N VAL A 98 -7.78 -0.12 5.24
CA VAL A 98 -7.22 0.43 3.99
C VAL A 98 -7.54 1.94 3.89
N GLY A 99 -8.81 2.30 4.13
CA GLY A 99 -9.27 3.69 4.11
C GLY A 99 -8.70 4.56 5.24
N LYS A 100 -8.22 3.95 6.34
CA LYS A 100 -7.59 4.67 7.46
C LYS A 100 -6.07 4.84 7.28
N PHE A 101 -5.40 3.87 6.66
CA PHE A 101 -3.98 3.94 6.36
C PHE A 101 -3.69 5.00 5.29
N LEU A 102 -4.52 5.06 4.25
CA LEU A 102 -4.33 5.95 3.11
C LEU A 102 -4.11 7.43 3.50
N PRO A 103 -4.97 8.09 4.29
CA PRO A 103 -4.76 9.50 4.66
C PRO A 103 -3.49 9.71 5.49
N VAL A 104 -3.11 8.76 6.36
CA VAL A 104 -1.88 8.84 7.17
C VAL A 104 -0.64 8.75 6.26
N ILE A 105 -0.63 7.82 5.32
CA ILE A 105 0.46 7.66 4.34
C ILE A 105 0.56 8.88 3.43
N LEU A 106 -0.56 9.38 2.90
CA LEU A 106 -0.56 10.57 2.06
C LEU A 106 -0.07 11.80 2.82
N SER A 107 -0.45 11.96 4.10
CA SER A 107 0.05 13.04 4.94
C SER A 107 1.56 12.92 5.18
N PHE A 108 2.07 11.72 5.42
CA PHE A 108 3.50 11.49 5.60
C PHE A 108 4.28 11.80 4.33
N VAL A 109 3.84 11.27 3.18
CA VAL A 109 4.48 11.51 1.88
C VAL A 109 4.42 12.99 1.52
N GLN A 110 3.31 13.68 1.79
CA GLN A 110 3.22 15.14 1.63
C GLN A 110 4.24 15.86 2.51
N SER A 111 4.40 15.46 3.77
CA SER A 111 5.34 16.09 4.69
C SER A 111 6.80 15.89 4.29
N LYS A 112 7.14 14.82 3.57
CA LYS A 112 8.52 14.50 3.17
C LYS A 112 8.85 14.88 1.73
N GLY A 113 7.91 14.73 0.80
CA GLY A 113 8.07 14.93 -0.64
C GLY A 113 7.22 16.05 -1.24
N GLY A 114 6.39 16.72 -0.43
CA GLY A 114 5.52 17.81 -0.88
C GLY A 114 4.25 17.34 -1.61
N ASP A 115 3.45 18.32 -2.05
CA ASP A 115 2.15 18.07 -2.67
C ASP A 115 2.24 17.30 -3.99
N GLN A 116 3.34 17.46 -4.74
CA GLN A 116 3.54 16.73 -5.99
C GLN A 116 3.59 15.21 -5.76
N VAL A 117 4.42 14.75 -4.82
CA VAL A 117 4.59 13.32 -4.53
C VAL A 117 3.33 12.74 -3.88
N LYS A 118 2.67 13.52 -3.02
CA LYS A 118 1.35 13.17 -2.48
C LYS A 118 0.33 12.95 -3.59
N ASN A 119 0.23 13.87 -4.54
CA ASN A 119 -0.76 13.80 -5.63
C ASN A 119 -0.47 12.64 -6.58
N LEU A 120 0.80 12.37 -6.86
CA LEU A 120 1.24 11.20 -7.61
C LEU A 120 0.76 9.90 -6.94
N LEU A 121 1.03 9.75 -5.64
CA LEU A 121 0.61 8.58 -4.88
C LEU A 121 -0.91 8.48 -4.75
N ALA A 122 -1.58 9.59 -4.46
CA ALA A 122 -3.05 9.63 -4.35
C ALA A 122 -3.74 9.30 -5.68
N GLY A 123 -3.15 9.69 -6.81
CA GLY A 123 -3.70 9.43 -8.14
C GLY A 123 -3.83 7.94 -8.48
N VAL A 124 -2.94 7.11 -7.94
CA VAL A 124 -2.96 5.65 -8.20
C VAL A 124 -3.70 4.82 -7.15
N LEU A 125 -3.89 5.39 -5.95
CA LEU A 125 -4.54 4.74 -4.81
C LEU A 125 -6.03 5.12 -4.61
N ARG A 126 -6.59 5.94 -5.50
CA ARG A 126 -8.00 6.36 -5.49
C ARG A 126 -8.86 5.58 -6.48
#